data_AF-A0A9X6N5C5-F1
#
_entry.id   AF-A0A9X6N5C5-F1
#
_cell.length_a   1.000
_cell.length_b   1.000
_cell.length_c   1.000
_cell.angle_alpha   90.00
_cell.angle_beta   90.00
_cell.angle_gamma   90.00
#
_symmetry.space_group_name_H-M   'P 1'
#
loop_
_entity.id
_entity.type
_entity.pdbx_description
1 polymer ?
#
loop_
_entity_poly.entity_id
_entity_poly.type
_entity_poly.pdbx_seq_one_letter_code
_entity_poly.pdbx_strand_id
1 'polypeptide(L)' 'MKRIKRKLQEYDLAYICYYAEKIELSAIAAGFDAEISTPALAVLLQELKENGQFDTYKRKYQELLEII' A
#
# COMPACT_ATOMS: atom_id res chain seq x y z
N MET A 1 17.73 0.89 -7.39
CA MET A 1 16.29 0.86 -7.06
C MET A 1 16.06 1.53 -5.72
N LYS A 2 15.23 2.58 -5.65
CA LYS A 2 14.88 3.23 -4.38
C LYS A 2 14.13 2.21 -3.52
N ARG A 3 14.62 1.96 -2.30
CA ARG A 3 14.05 1.02 -1.34
C ARG A 3 13.13 1.78 -0.38
N ILE A 4 12.10 1.11 0.13
CA ILE A 4 11.26 1.58 1.23
C ILE A 4 12.17 1.77 2.45
N LYS A 5 12.21 2.97 3.02
CA LYS A 5 13.16 3.33 4.10
C LYS A 5 12.79 2.78 5.48
N ARG A 6 11.54 2.34 5.66
CA ARG A 6 11.00 1.73 6.89
C ARG A 6 10.37 0.37 6.61
N LYS A 7 10.23 -0.45 7.65
CA LYS A 7 9.45 -1.68 7.56
C LYS A 7 7.96 -1.34 7.58
N LEU A 8 7.27 -1.62 6.46
CA LEU A 8 5.82 -1.47 6.39
C LEU A 8 5.12 -2.39 7.38
N GLN A 9 4.22 -1.83 8.17
CA GLN A 9 3.34 -2.58 9.05
C GLN A 9 2.15 -3.13 8.25
N GLU A 10 1.43 -4.06 8.86
CA GLU A 10 0.25 -4.66 8.24
C GLU A 10 -0.82 -3.63 7.86
N TYR A 11 -1.03 -2.62 8.71
CA TYR A 11 -1.94 -1.51 8.43
C TYR A 11 -1.47 -0.65 7.26
N ASP A 12 -0.15 -0.42 7.13
CA ASP A 12 0.40 0.33 5.99
C ASP A 12 0.10 -0.41 4.68
N LEU A 13 0.29 -1.73 4.66
CA LEU A 13 -0.02 -2.58 3.50
C LEU A 13 -1.51 -2.57 3.17
N ALA A 14 -2.37 -2.64 4.18
CA ALA A 14 -3.82 -2.54 4.03
C ALA A 14 -4.25 -1.20 3.43
N TYR A 15 -3.74 -0.08 3.99
CA TYR A 15 -3.96 1.26 3.48
C TYR A 15 -3.51 1.39 2.01
N ILE A 16 -2.28 0.98 1.72
CA ILE A 16 -1.70 1.05 0.38
C ILE A 16 -2.56 0.27 -0.62
N CYS A 17 -2.93 -0.98 -0.31
CA CYS A 17 -3.72 -1.81 -1.23
C CYS A 17 -5.12 -1.24 -1.47
N TYR A 18 -5.75 -0.69 -0.43
CA TYR A 18 -7.08 -0.08 -0.56
C TYR A 18 -7.08 1.19 -1.40
N TYR A 19 -6.10 2.08 -1.18
CA TYR A 19 -6.03 3.37 -1.87
C TYR A 19 -5.37 3.29 -3.24
N ALA A 20 -4.61 2.24 -3.55
CA ALA A 20 -3.99 2.04 -4.86
C ALA A 20 -4.97 2.00 -6.03
N GLU A 21 -6.25 1.70 -5.77
CA GLU A 21 -7.33 1.72 -6.79
C GLU A 21 -8.17 2.99 -6.76
N LYS A 22 -7.92 3.89 -5.82
CA LYS A 22 -8.76 5.08 -5.55
C LYS A 22 -8.04 6.38 -5.88
N ILE A 23 -6.74 6.41 -5.69
CA ILE A 23 -5.91 7.60 -5.88
C ILE A 23 -4.58 7.24 -6.55
N GLU A 24 -3.93 8.26 -7.10
CA GLU A 24 -2.62 8.12 -7.72
C GLU A 24 -1.55 7.60 -6.74
N LEU A 25 -0.64 6.75 -7.22
CA LEU A 25 0.45 6.21 -6.40
C LEU A 25 1.39 7.32 -5.86
N SER A 26 1.51 8.44 -6.56
CA SER A 26 2.24 9.61 -6.08
C SER A 26 1.59 10.23 -4.85
N ALA A 27 0.26 10.26 -4.78
CA ALA A 27 -0.48 10.78 -3.64
C ALA A 27 -0.33 9.86 -2.42
N ILE A 28 -0.37 8.54 -2.64
CA ILE A 28 -0.08 7.56 -1.57
C ILE A 28 1.35 7.75 -1.05
N ALA A 29 2.34 7.79 -1.94
CA ALA A 29 3.74 7.97 -1.57
C ALA A 29 4.00 9.28 -0.80
N ALA A 30 3.29 10.36 -1.16
CA ALA A 30 3.36 11.64 -0.44
C ALA A 30 2.84 11.53 1.01
N GLY A 31 1.86 10.67 1.27
CA GLY A 31 1.34 10.40 2.62
C GLY A 31 2.30 9.63 3.54
N PHE A 32 3.42 9.12 3.01
CA PHE A 32 4.47 8.43 3.78
C PHE A 32 5.73 9.30 3.94
N ASP A 33 5.62 10.64 3.92
CA ASP A 33 6.72 11.59 4.20
C ASP A 33 8.03 11.28 3.43
N ALA A 34 7.92 10.84 2.17
CA ALA A 34 9.04 10.43 1.32
C ALA A 34 9.90 9.25 1.87
N GLU A 35 9.36 8.47 2.82
CA GLU A 35 9.91 7.17 3.23
C GLU A 35 9.73 6.11 2.13
N ILE A 36 8.76 6.33 1.24
CA ILE A 36 8.41 5.45 0.13
C ILE A 36 8.37 6.27 -1.15
N SER A 37 9.10 5.81 -2.16
CA SER A 37 9.02 6.40 -3.50
C SER A 37 7.94 5.71 -4.34
N THR A 38 7.29 6.44 -5.25
CA THR A 38 6.30 5.90 -6.19
C THR A 38 6.78 4.63 -6.93
N PRO A 39 8.03 4.54 -7.44
CA PRO A 39 8.48 3.30 -8.08
C PRO A 39 8.58 2.11 -7.11
N ALA A 40 8.98 2.36 -5.86
CA ALA A 40 9.02 1.31 -4.83
C ALA A 40 7.61 0.83 -4.48
N LEU A 41 6.63 1.74 -4.45
CA LEU A 41 5.23 1.41 -4.24
C LEU A 41 4.67 0.56 -5.40
N ALA A 42 5.00 0.90 -6.64
CA ALA A 42 4.60 0.12 -7.81
C ALA A 42 5.15 -1.31 -7.77
N VAL A 43 6.44 -1.48 -7.42
CA VAL A 43 7.05 -2.80 -7.25
C VAL A 43 6.36 -3.58 -6.12
N LEU A 44 6.15 -2.97 -4.96
CA LEU A 44 5.46 -3.60 -3.83
C LEU A 44 4.06 -4.09 -4.24
N LEU A 45 3.29 -3.25 -4.94
CA LEU A 45 1.94 -3.59 -5.38
C LEU A 45 1.94 -4.74 -6.39
N GLN A 46 2.94 -4.81 -7.26
CA GLN A 46 3.12 -5.94 -8.17
C GLN A 46 3.41 -7.23 -7.39
N GLU A 47 4.38 -7.21 -6.47
CA GLU A 47 4.73 -8.37 -5.63
C GLU A 47 3.52 -8.87 -4.82
N LEU A 48 2.73 -7.96 -4.25
CA LEU A 48 1.53 -8.32 -3.49
C LEU A 48 0.43 -8.94 -4.37
N LYS A 49 0.30 -8.50 -5.63
CA LYS A 49 -0.65 -9.09 -6.58
C LYS A 49 -0.19 -10.48 -7.02
N GLU A 50 1.09 -10.64 -7.34
CA GLU A 50 1.68 -11.93 -7.73
C GLU A 50 1.59 -12.98 -6.61
N ASN A 51 1.69 -12.54 -5.35
CA ASN A 51 1.54 -13.41 -4.19
C ASN A 51 0.08 -13.60 -3.72
N GLY A 52 -0.91 -13.02 -4.40
CA GLY A 52 -2.33 -13.09 -4.00
C GLY A 52 -2.67 -12.37 -2.69
N GLN A 53 -1.77 -11.51 -2.20
CA GLN A 53 -1.92 -10.79 -0.93
C GLN A 53 -2.63 -9.44 -1.09
N PHE A 54 -2.65 -8.89 -2.30
CA PHE A 54 -3.25 -7.57 -2.59
C PHE A 54 -4.72 -7.50 -2.13
N ASP A 55 -5.57 -8.43 -2.59
CA ASP A 55 -6.99 -8.46 -2.22
C ASP A 55 -7.20 -8.75 -0.73
N THR A 56 -6.29 -9.51 -0.12
CA THR A 56 -6.33 -9.81 1.32
C THR A 56 -6.14 -8.54 2.13
N TYR A 57 -5.10 -7.76 1.83
CA TYR A 57 -4.82 -6.49 2.51
C TYR A 57 -5.90 -5.43 2.23
N LYS A 58 -6.39 -5.36 0.99
CA LYS A 58 -7.50 -4.47 0.62
C LYS A 58 -8.76 -4.78 1.43
N ARG A 59 -9.16 -6.05 1.53
CA ARG A 59 -10.32 -6.47 2.32
C ARG A 59 -10.15 -6.13 3.79
N LYS A 60 -8.96 -6.37 4.34
CA LYS A 60 -8.66 -6.03 5.73
C LYS A 60 -8.87 -4.55 6.04
N TYR A 61 -8.50 -3.65 5.11
CA TYR A 61 -8.78 -2.23 5.27
C TYR A 61 -10.28 -1.91 5.16
N GLN A 62 -11.01 -2.59 4.26
CA GLN A 62 -12.48 -2.45 4.15
C GLN A 62 -13.16 -2.84 5.46
N GLU A 63 -12.82 -3.99 6.02
CA GLU A 63 -13.37 -4.47 7.30
C GLU A 63 -13.09 -3.48 8.44
N LEU A 64 -11.90 -2.86 8.47
CA LEU A 64 -11.58 -1.81 9.44
C LEU A 64 -12.45 -0.55 9.25
N LEU A 65 -12.76 -0.17 8.01
CA LEU A 65 -13.63 0.98 7.74
C LEU A 65 -15.09 0.70 8.10
N GLU A 66 -15.56 -0.54 7.97
CA GLU A 66 -16.93 -0.94 8.32
C GLU A 66 -17.18 -0.96 9.84
N ILE A 67 -16.11 -0.95 10.65
CA ILE A 67 -16.19 -0.92 12.11
C ILE A 67 -16.33 0.52 12.66
N ILE A 68 -16.12 1.56 11.82
CA ILE A 68 -16.14 2.99 12.20
C ILE A 68 -17.49 3.61 11.85
#